data_AF-H0SHW4-F1
#
_entry.id   AF-H0SHW4-F1
#
_cell.length_a   1.000
_cell.length_b   1.000
_cell.length_c   1.000
_cell.angle_alpha   90.00
_cell.angle_beta   90.00
_cell.angle_gamma   90.00
#
_symmetry.space_group_name_H-M   'P 1'
#
loop_
_entity.id
_entity.type
_entity.pdbx_description
1 polymer ?
#
loop_
_entity_poly.entity_id
_entity_poly.type
_entity_poly.pdbx_seq_one_letter_code
_entity_poly.pdbx_strand_id
1 'polypeptide(L)'
;MSMLLVGDFIVSLNDGDPMLVVITFVHGTWGRGVLRPSGDAPWTTDGSSLCRLFRDRFELNVKFRRFRWSGRNSHTARMGASEKLREFLWQGLNDHPGAVHIVVAHSHGGNVTLMSLGDCSSLRERINGVVCLATPFILAQDRNIGTDGWTILKKGTVGGLLFFAVSFVLFCLEFSLLSRIENLADTRLYLWFMVYTAVVSLLVSASLLLKGRLSNHASKLRRELSPRPLERSRLLIIRSPADEASGALAAFQILGQATVRLFFFGKSIYASIEDLTKQPGKLLRIGLRSLLACVAFASLSSLIISFSESSWLIIPPAVAAAIFFVVGFAASIVAAYVGLARLWPKMFSWLPILILSYCASVLAMLTWLIIPVLSLLLMPFGWQVALANILLNVTAEAVPPGSWEIHLIEPPTSEEVGGPVPPLMHQVYQNPHVQAKVCQWIEVRAQEDQLRPCGC
;
A
#
# COMPACT_ATOMS: atom_id res chain seq x y z
N MET A 1 11.54 13.75 51.56
CA MET A 1 11.00 15.11 51.30
C MET A 1 11.88 15.72 50.22
N SER A 2 11.55 15.47 48.95
CA SER A 2 12.41 15.82 47.82
C SER A 2 11.83 17.05 47.15
N MET A 3 12.45 18.22 47.36
CA MET A 3 12.05 19.48 46.73
C MET A 3 12.70 19.57 45.34
N LEU A 4 11.89 19.65 44.29
CA LEU A 4 12.33 19.93 42.93
C LEU A 4 11.98 21.40 42.64
N LEU A 5 13.00 22.26 42.59
CA LEU A 5 12.87 23.67 42.27
C LEU A 5 12.74 23.85 40.75
N VAL A 6 11.56 24.26 40.28
CA VAL A 6 11.34 24.71 38.90
C VAL A 6 10.56 26.02 38.96
N GLY A 7 11.28 27.16 38.91
CA GLY A 7 10.70 28.51 38.97
C GLY A 7 10.16 28.90 40.36
N ASP A 8 9.96 30.21 40.59
CA ASP A 8 9.65 30.84 41.90
C ASP A 8 8.29 30.47 42.55
N PHE A 9 7.70 29.33 42.19
CA PHE A 9 6.48 28.80 42.80
C PHE A 9 6.80 27.55 43.62
N ILE A 10 6.81 27.69 44.95
CA ILE A 10 6.80 26.56 45.88
C ILE A 10 5.40 25.95 45.85
N VAL A 11 5.19 24.95 44.98
CA VAL A 11 4.00 24.09 45.06
C VAL A 11 4.27 23.06 46.15
N SER A 12 3.68 23.27 47.32
CA SER A 12 3.55 22.21 48.33
C SER A 12 2.69 21.11 47.71
N LEU A 13 3.32 20.01 47.27
CA LEU A 13 2.62 18.76 46.99
C LEU A 13 1.97 18.34 48.31
N ASN A 14 0.67 18.60 48.46
CA ASN A 14 -0.12 18.02 49.54
C ASN A 14 0.16 16.50 49.56
N ASP A 15 0.15 15.90 50.75
CA ASP A 15 0.05 14.45 50.99
C ASP A 15 -1.31 13.92 50.47
N GLY A 16 -1.65 14.26 49.22
CA GLY A 16 -2.84 13.82 48.53
C GLY A 16 -2.70 12.35 48.17
N ASP A 17 -3.81 11.64 48.28
CA ASP A 17 -3.92 10.24 47.86
C ASP A 17 -3.16 10.03 46.55
N PRO A 18 -2.39 8.94 46.44
CA PRO A 18 -1.60 8.69 45.25
C PRO A 18 -2.52 8.76 44.03
N MET A 19 -2.00 9.31 42.93
CA MET A 19 -2.79 9.53 41.72
C MET A 19 -3.08 8.19 41.03
N LEU A 20 -4.36 7.84 40.90
CA LEU A 20 -4.76 6.63 40.20
C LEU A 20 -4.49 6.74 38.70
N VAL A 21 -3.74 5.79 38.14
CA VAL A 21 -3.52 5.68 36.69
C VAL A 21 -4.36 4.53 36.13
N VAL A 22 -5.23 4.81 35.17
CA VAL A 22 -6.02 3.80 34.46
C VAL A 22 -5.38 3.53 33.11
N ILE A 23 -4.84 2.32 32.93
CA ILE A 23 -4.20 1.90 31.69
C ILE A 23 -5.13 0.93 30.93
N THR A 24 -5.59 1.36 29.76
CA THR A 24 -6.38 0.54 28.85
C THR A 24 -5.49 -0.09 27.78
N PHE A 25 -5.41 -1.41 27.74
CA PHE A 25 -4.66 -2.15 26.74
C PHE A 25 -5.51 -2.50 25.52
N VAL A 26 -4.96 -2.25 24.33
CA VAL A 26 -5.57 -2.57 23.03
C VAL A 26 -4.62 -3.44 22.23
N HIS A 27 -4.96 -4.71 22.08
CA HIS A 27 -4.12 -5.66 21.35
C HIS A 27 -4.19 -5.47 19.83
N GLY A 28 -3.15 -5.93 19.14
CA GLY A 28 -3.06 -5.96 17.68
C GLY A 28 -3.83 -7.12 17.06
N THR A 29 -3.53 -7.37 15.79
CA THR A 29 -4.09 -8.50 15.04
C THR A 29 -3.68 -9.82 15.68
N TRP A 30 -4.61 -10.77 15.74
CA TRP A 30 -4.40 -12.10 16.36
C TRP A 30 -3.82 -12.08 17.78
N GLY A 31 -3.93 -10.95 18.51
CA GLY A 31 -3.36 -10.83 19.85
C GLY A 31 -3.90 -11.84 20.87
N ARG A 32 -5.00 -12.53 20.54
CA ARG A 32 -5.66 -13.56 21.35
C ARG A 32 -5.48 -14.98 20.79
N GLY A 33 -4.62 -15.14 19.77
CA GLY A 33 -4.43 -16.36 18.99
C GLY A 33 -5.09 -16.30 17.60
N VAL A 34 -4.50 -17.02 16.64
CA VAL A 34 -4.94 -17.06 15.23
C VAL A 34 -6.11 -18.03 15.02
N LEU A 35 -5.98 -19.27 15.51
CA LEU A 35 -6.94 -20.35 15.26
C LEU A 35 -8.09 -20.39 16.29
N ARG A 36 -7.82 -20.02 17.55
CA ARG A 36 -8.79 -20.03 18.64
C ARG A 36 -8.61 -18.78 19.52
N PRO A 37 -9.18 -17.63 19.12
CA PRO A 37 -9.09 -16.41 19.90
C PRO A 37 -9.75 -16.62 21.27
N SER A 38 -8.94 -16.68 22.33
CA SER A 38 -9.41 -16.91 23.70
C SER A 38 -8.65 -16.02 24.69
N GLY A 39 -9.28 -15.71 25.82
CA GLY A 39 -8.65 -14.93 26.90
C GLY A 39 -8.22 -13.51 26.50
N ASP A 40 -7.25 -12.97 27.25
CA ASP A 40 -6.58 -11.71 26.99
C ASP A 40 -5.28 -11.93 26.20
N ALA A 41 -4.78 -10.88 25.55
CA ALA A 41 -3.48 -10.98 24.90
C ALA A 41 -2.39 -11.19 25.96
N PRO A 42 -1.46 -12.14 25.80
CA PRO A 42 -0.51 -12.52 26.86
C PRO A 42 0.25 -11.33 27.47
N TRP A 43 0.64 -10.37 26.64
CA TRP A 43 1.37 -9.17 27.05
C TRP A 43 0.56 -8.17 27.87
N THR A 44 -0.77 -8.25 27.85
CA THR A 44 -1.64 -7.38 28.65
C THR A 44 -2.00 -8.01 29.98
N THR A 45 -1.68 -9.28 30.22
CA THR A 45 -2.01 -9.99 31.46
C THR A 45 -1.18 -9.49 32.64
N ASP A 46 -1.70 -9.66 33.85
CA ASP A 46 -1.06 -9.21 35.09
C ASP A 46 0.35 -9.76 35.32
N GLY A 47 0.67 -10.93 34.76
CA GLY A 47 1.99 -11.55 34.84
C GLY A 47 2.99 -11.07 33.78
N SER A 48 2.55 -10.26 32.81
CA SER A 48 3.46 -9.76 31.77
C SER A 48 4.54 -8.86 32.36
N SER A 49 5.71 -8.80 31.72
CA SER A 49 6.81 -7.92 32.13
C SER A 49 6.37 -6.46 32.21
N LEU A 50 5.61 -6.00 31.21
CA LEU A 50 5.09 -4.64 31.13
C LEU A 50 4.13 -4.32 32.29
N CYS A 51 3.17 -5.21 32.59
CA CYS A 51 2.21 -4.98 33.68
C CYS A 51 2.87 -5.04 35.06
N ARG A 52 3.86 -5.92 35.26
CA ARG A 52 4.67 -5.94 36.49
C ARG A 52 5.43 -4.64 36.66
N LEU A 53 6.12 -4.18 35.62
CA LEU A 53 6.85 -2.91 35.66
C LEU A 53 5.93 -1.73 35.99
N PHE A 54 4.73 -1.66 35.41
CA PHE A 54 3.77 -0.61 35.77
C PHE A 54 3.34 -0.66 37.24
N ARG A 55 3.09 -1.85 37.79
CA ARG A 55 2.73 -1.99 39.21
C ARG A 55 3.85 -1.56 40.14
N ASP A 56 5.08 -1.99 39.82
CA ASP A 56 6.26 -1.66 40.60
C ASP A 56 6.54 -0.15 40.56
N ARG A 57 6.33 0.48 39.39
CA ARG A 57 6.63 1.89 39.19
C ARG A 57 5.56 2.84 39.73
N PHE A 58 4.29 2.45 39.69
CA PHE A 58 3.16 3.26 40.16
C PHE A 58 2.62 2.79 41.52
N GLU A 59 3.43 2.06 42.31
CA GLU A 59 3.13 1.63 43.68
C GLU A 59 1.73 1.02 43.84
N LEU A 60 1.35 0.11 42.94
CA LEU A 60 0.02 -0.53 42.84
C LEU A 60 -1.16 0.39 42.54
N ASN A 61 -0.96 1.70 42.41
CA ASN A 61 -2.01 2.65 42.07
C ASN A 61 -2.28 2.72 40.56
N VAL A 62 -2.35 1.55 39.95
CA VAL A 62 -2.58 1.37 38.54
C VAL A 62 -3.71 0.37 38.33
N LYS A 63 -4.71 0.77 37.56
CA LYS A 63 -5.82 -0.08 37.18
C LYS A 63 -5.71 -0.48 35.72
N PHE A 64 -5.55 -1.77 35.48
CA PHE A 64 -5.49 -2.32 34.13
C PHE A 64 -6.89 -2.63 33.60
N ARG A 65 -7.18 -2.14 32.39
CA ARG A 65 -8.39 -2.45 31.62
C ARG A 65 -7.96 -3.10 30.31
N ARG A 66 -8.65 -4.16 29.89
CA ARG A 66 -8.26 -4.96 28.71
C ARG A 66 -9.37 -4.94 27.68
N PHE A 67 -9.15 -4.22 26.59
CA PHE A 67 -10.13 -4.19 25.52
C PHE A 67 -10.00 -5.43 24.64
N ARG A 68 -11.05 -6.25 24.63
CA ARG A 68 -11.12 -7.49 23.85
C ARG A 68 -11.86 -7.23 22.55
N TRP A 69 -11.17 -7.40 21.42
CA TRP A 69 -11.81 -7.40 20.11
C TRP A 69 -11.40 -8.64 19.31
N SER A 70 -11.91 -8.75 18.08
CA SER A 70 -11.69 -9.94 17.26
C SER A 70 -10.25 -10.08 16.77
N GLY A 71 -9.50 -8.98 16.65
CA GLY A 71 -8.17 -8.98 16.05
C GLY A 71 -8.17 -9.32 14.55
N ARG A 72 -9.33 -9.29 13.86
CA ARG A 72 -9.42 -9.57 12.43
C ARG A 72 -8.87 -8.42 11.59
N ASN A 73 -8.18 -8.75 10.51
CA ASN A 73 -7.52 -7.78 9.62
C ASN A 73 -8.44 -6.95 8.72
N SER A 74 -9.76 -7.20 8.70
CA SER A 74 -10.67 -6.41 7.86
C SER A 74 -10.91 -5.01 8.41
N HIS A 75 -11.08 -4.02 7.52
CA HIS A 75 -11.43 -2.64 7.91
C HIS A 75 -12.71 -2.58 8.75
N THR A 76 -13.76 -3.30 8.34
CA THR A 76 -15.03 -3.37 9.08
C THR A 76 -14.86 -3.89 10.50
N ALA A 77 -13.98 -4.88 10.73
CA ALA A 77 -13.68 -5.36 12.08
C ALA A 77 -12.97 -4.32 12.93
N ARG A 78 -12.07 -3.51 12.34
CA ARG A 78 -11.39 -2.42 13.04
C ARG A 78 -12.35 -1.27 13.38
N MET A 79 -13.27 -0.92 12.47
CA MET A 79 -14.33 0.07 12.74
C MET A 79 -15.28 -0.39 13.84
N GLY A 80 -15.80 -1.62 13.76
CA GLY A 80 -16.65 -2.14 14.84
C GLY A 80 -15.90 -2.28 16.17
N ALA A 81 -14.58 -2.49 16.15
CA ALA A 81 -13.76 -2.46 17.35
C ALA A 81 -13.53 -1.04 17.88
N SER A 82 -13.40 -0.02 17.02
CA SER A 82 -13.20 1.36 17.46
C SER A 82 -14.46 1.95 18.09
N GLU A 83 -15.65 1.60 17.58
CA GLU A 83 -16.94 1.92 18.18
C GLU A 83 -17.06 1.34 19.59
N LYS A 84 -16.81 0.04 19.74
CA LYS A 84 -16.82 -0.64 21.05
C LYS A 84 -15.74 -0.15 22.00
N LEU A 85 -14.55 0.18 21.48
CA LEU A 85 -13.48 0.74 22.29
C LEU A 85 -13.87 2.11 22.84
N ARG A 86 -14.56 2.94 22.04
CA ARG A 86 -15.06 4.23 22.49
C ARG A 86 -16.05 4.10 23.66
N GLU A 87 -17.01 3.18 23.58
CA GLU A 87 -17.91 2.87 24.70
C GLU A 87 -17.13 2.37 25.92
N PHE A 88 -16.16 1.49 25.70
CA PHE A 88 -15.30 0.96 26.76
C PHE A 88 -14.47 2.05 27.44
N LEU A 89 -13.91 3.00 26.69
CA LEU A 89 -13.15 4.13 27.24
C LEU A 89 -14.06 5.07 28.05
N TRP A 90 -15.26 5.38 27.55
CA TRP A 90 -16.26 6.16 28.29
C TRP A 90 -16.63 5.54 29.63
N GLN A 91 -16.84 4.22 29.66
CA GLN A 91 -17.09 3.52 30.92
C GLN A 91 -15.94 3.72 31.90
N GLY A 92 -14.68 3.61 31.45
CA GLY A 92 -13.52 3.81 32.32
C GLY A 92 -13.44 5.23 32.87
N LEU A 93 -13.71 6.22 32.02
CA LEU A 93 -13.77 7.63 32.39
C LEU A 93 -14.89 7.96 33.38
N ASN A 94 -15.98 7.18 33.38
CA ASN A 94 -17.08 7.35 34.34
C ASN A 94 -16.81 6.62 35.65
N ASP A 95 -16.19 5.43 35.57
CA ASP A 95 -15.82 4.65 36.74
C ASP A 95 -14.69 5.33 37.55
N HIS A 96 -13.79 6.07 36.89
CA HIS A 96 -12.62 6.72 37.48
C HIS A 96 -12.43 8.15 36.92
N PRO A 97 -13.33 9.11 37.22
CA PRO A 97 -13.35 10.41 36.55
C PRO A 97 -12.15 11.31 36.82
N GLY A 98 -11.47 11.15 37.97
CA GLY A 98 -10.27 11.90 38.34
C GLY A 98 -8.95 11.16 38.11
N ALA A 99 -8.99 9.97 37.49
CA ALA A 99 -7.77 9.22 37.19
C ALA A 99 -7.09 9.71 35.91
N VAL A 100 -5.80 9.40 35.77
CA VAL A 100 -5.07 9.60 34.51
C VAL A 100 -5.35 8.42 33.59
N HIS A 101 -6.01 8.68 32.46
CA HIS A 101 -6.40 7.66 31.49
C HIS A 101 -5.39 7.56 30.34
N ILE A 102 -4.69 6.44 30.27
CA ILE A 102 -3.72 6.12 29.22
C ILE A 102 -4.19 4.91 28.43
N VAL A 103 -4.08 4.97 27.10
CA VAL A 103 -4.30 3.81 26.23
C VAL A 103 -2.97 3.29 25.70
N VAL A 104 -2.64 2.02 25.95
CA VAL A 104 -1.45 1.36 25.39
C VAL A 104 -1.89 0.38 24.31
N ALA A 105 -1.51 0.67 23.08
CA ALA A 105 -2.00 -0.02 21.90
C ALA A 105 -0.85 -0.63 21.08
N HIS A 106 -1.01 -1.88 20.67
CA HIS A 106 0.00 -2.61 19.87
C HIS A 106 -0.47 -2.84 18.44
N SER A 107 0.42 -2.62 17.46
CA SER A 107 0.18 -2.92 16.04
C SER A 107 -1.13 -2.29 15.55
N HIS A 108 -2.04 -3.06 14.93
CA HIS A 108 -3.34 -2.54 14.48
C HIS A 108 -4.24 -2.01 15.61
N GLY A 109 -3.96 -2.36 16.87
CA GLY A 109 -4.62 -1.76 18.03
C GLY A 109 -4.45 -0.25 18.08
N GLY A 110 -3.30 0.29 17.64
CA GLY A 110 -3.08 1.74 17.59
C GLY A 110 -4.04 2.44 16.61
N ASN A 111 -4.30 1.83 15.45
CA ASN A 111 -5.29 2.35 14.50
C ASN A 111 -6.70 2.31 15.11
N VAL A 112 -7.08 1.21 15.77
CA VAL A 112 -8.39 1.08 16.45
C VAL A 112 -8.56 2.17 17.51
N THR A 113 -7.52 2.41 18.32
CA THR A 113 -7.51 3.48 19.31
C THR A 113 -7.69 4.85 18.66
N LEU A 114 -6.88 5.22 17.67
CA LEU A 114 -6.99 6.54 17.05
C LEU A 114 -8.34 6.74 16.33
N MET A 115 -8.88 5.71 15.69
CA MET A 115 -10.23 5.76 15.11
C MET A 115 -11.30 5.96 16.19
N SER A 116 -11.17 5.34 17.37
CA SER A 116 -12.14 5.47 18.46
C SER A 116 -12.21 6.90 19.03
N LEU A 117 -11.08 7.61 18.99
CA LEU A 117 -10.95 8.99 19.48
C LEU A 117 -11.28 10.05 18.43
N GLY A 118 -11.14 9.73 17.13
CA GLY A 118 -11.22 10.71 16.06
C GLY A 118 -12.59 11.39 15.89
N ASP A 119 -13.69 10.65 16.13
CA ASP A 119 -15.06 11.16 15.93
C ASP A 119 -15.71 11.71 17.21
N CYS A 120 -15.01 11.72 18.36
CA CYS A 120 -15.57 12.13 19.64
C CYS A 120 -14.61 13.08 20.37
N SER A 121 -14.75 14.39 20.13
CA SER A 121 -13.88 15.42 20.74
C SER A 121 -13.88 15.35 22.26
N SER A 122 -15.05 15.16 22.88
CA SER A 122 -15.19 15.04 24.34
C SER A 122 -14.45 13.83 24.92
N LEU A 123 -14.46 12.68 24.23
CA LEU A 123 -13.66 11.53 24.65
C LEU A 123 -12.17 11.83 24.49
N ARG A 124 -11.78 12.38 23.34
CA ARG A 124 -10.41 12.70 22.98
C ARG A 124 -9.75 13.67 23.97
N GLU A 125 -10.48 14.65 24.46
CA GLU A 125 -9.99 15.66 25.42
C GLU A 125 -9.75 15.07 26.81
N ARG A 126 -10.56 14.08 27.22
CA ARG A 126 -10.49 13.41 28.52
C ARG A 126 -9.45 12.28 28.61
N ILE A 127 -8.94 11.79 27.48
CA ILE A 127 -7.82 10.84 27.47
C ILE A 127 -6.50 11.61 27.59
N ASN A 128 -5.72 11.29 28.62
CA ASN A 128 -4.45 11.97 28.91
C ASN A 128 -3.35 11.56 27.92
N GLY A 129 -3.43 10.35 27.37
CA GLY A 129 -2.39 9.87 26.46
C GLY A 129 -2.68 8.56 25.75
N VAL A 130 -2.05 8.39 24.58
CA VAL A 130 -2.02 7.14 23.82
C VAL A 130 -0.59 6.74 23.51
N VAL A 131 -0.26 5.48 23.76
CA VAL A 131 1.00 4.84 23.42
C VAL A 131 0.75 3.88 22.27
N CYS A 132 1.46 4.06 21.16
CA CYS A 132 1.41 3.22 19.97
C CYS A 132 2.72 2.44 19.83
N LEU A 133 2.65 1.13 20.04
CA LEU A 133 3.77 0.18 19.94
C LEU A 133 3.70 -0.54 18.59
N ALA A 134 4.70 -0.36 17.73
CA ALA A 134 4.79 -1.03 16.43
C ALA A 134 3.53 -0.83 15.53
N THR A 135 2.82 0.28 15.70
CA THR A 135 1.59 0.57 14.92
C THR A 135 1.94 0.88 13.46
N PRO A 136 1.40 0.14 12.47
CA PRO A 136 1.44 0.55 11.08
C PRO A 136 0.27 1.49 10.82
N PHE A 137 0.49 2.80 10.81
CA PHE A 137 -0.59 3.78 10.62
C PHE A 137 -1.10 3.68 9.18
N ILE A 138 -2.34 3.22 9.01
CA ILE A 138 -2.91 3.02 7.67
C ILE A 138 -3.39 4.38 7.16
N LEU A 139 -2.81 4.85 6.07
CA LEU A 139 -3.22 6.08 5.40
C LEU A 139 -3.83 5.75 4.05
N ALA A 140 -4.98 6.35 3.78
CA ALA A 140 -5.64 6.25 2.49
C ALA A 140 -5.68 7.62 1.84
N GLN A 141 -5.11 7.71 0.64
CA GLN A 141 -5.15 8.91 -0.19
C GLN A 141 -5.82 8.57 -1.52
N ASP A 142 -6.44 9.56 -2.18
CA ASP A 142 -6.93 9.32 -3.53
C ASP A 142 -5.74 9.03 -4.45
N ARG A 143 -5.85 7.96 -5.23
CA ARG A 143 -4.85 7.71 -6.26
C ARG A 143 -5.00 8.77 -7.34
N ASN A 144 -3.92 9.49 -7.64
CA ASN A 144 -3.91 10.44 -8.74
C ASN A 144 -3.91 9.68 -10.08
N ILE A 145 -5.09 9.29 -10.52
CA ILE A 145 -5.34 8.70 -11.84
C ILE A 145 -5.33 9.76 -12.96
N GLY A 146 -5.18 11.04 -12.62
CA GLY A 146 -5.33 12.20 -13.52
C GLY A 146 -6.80 12.52 -13.83
N THR A 147 -7.07 13.77 -14.23
CA THR A 147 -8.38 14.23 -14.69
C THR A 147 -8.95 13.36 -15.82
N ASP A 148 -8.07 12.79 -16.65
CA ASP A 148 -8.42 11.96 -17.79
C ASP A 148 -8.28 10.45 -17.56
N GLY A 149 -7.93 9.98 -16.35
CA GLY A 149 -7.65 8.55 -16.11
C GLY A 149 -8.83 7.65 -16.48
N TRP A 150 -10.04 8.08 -16.13
CA TRP A 150 -11.27 7.38 -16.52
C TRP A 150 -11.59 7.52 -18.00
N THR A 151 -11.23 8.63 -18.63
CA THR A 151 -11.42 8.86 -20.07
C THR A 151 -10.49 7.95 -20.87
N ILE A 152 -9.23 7.81 -20.44
CA ILE A 152 -8.26 6.87 -21.01
C ILE A 152 -8.76 5.44 -20.83
N LEU A 153 -9.26 5.08 -19.65
CA LEU A 153 -9.83 3.74 -19.42
C LEU A 153 -11.02 3.48 -20.35
N LYS A 154 -11.96 4.41 -20.47
CA LYS A 154 -13.11 4.27 -21.39
C LYS A 154 -12.66 4.12 -22.85
N LYS A 155 -11.75 4.99 -23.32
CA LYS A 155 -11.21 4.93 -24.68
C LYS A 155 -10.46 3.62 -24.94
N GLY A 156 -9.62 3.20 -24.00
CA GLY A 156 -8.92 1.92 -24.06
C GLY A 156 -9.86 0.72 -24.04
N THR A 157 -10.98 0.78 -23.31
CA THR A 157 -11.99 -0.28 -23.29
C THR A 157 -12.68 -0.40 -24.65
N VAL A 158 -13.13 0.72 -25.21
CA VAL A 158 -13.76 0.74 -26.54
C VAL A 158 -12.78 0.26 -27.61
N GLY A 159 -11.54 0.74 -27.56
CA GLY A 159 -10.47 0.29 -28.47
C GLY A 159 -10.18 -1.21 -28.33
N GLY A 160 -10.10 -1.72 -27.10
CA GLY A 160 -9.89 -3.14 -26.81
C GLY A 160 -11.04 -4.03 -27.29
N LEU A 161 -12.30 -3.62 -27.06
CA LEU A 161 -13.49 -4.33 -27.53
C LEU A 161 -13.58 -4.35 -29.07
N LEU A 162 -13.29 -3.22 -29.72
CA LEU A 162 -13.22 -3.15 -31.18
C LEU A 162 -12.12 -4.06 -31.72
N PHE A 163 -10.94 -4.02 -31.11
CA PHE A 163 -9.84 -4.90 -31.50
C PHE A 163 -10.18 -6.37 -31.31
N PHE A 164 -10.83 -6.73 -30.21
CA PHE A 164 -11.33 -8.09 -29.96
C PHE A 164 -12.32 -8.52 -31.06
N ALA A 165 -13.29 -7.67 -31.38
CA ALA A 165 -14.28 -7.96 -32.43
C ALA A 165 -13.60 -8.16 -33.79
N VAL A 166 -12.65 -7.30 -34.17
CA VAL A 166 -11.89 -7.42 -35.42
C VAL A 166 -11.04 -8.69 -35.43
N SER A 167 -10.30 -8.96 -34.35
CA SER A 167 -9.47 -10.16 -34.22
C SER A 167 -10.29 -11.43 -34.26
N PHE A 168 -11.47 -11.43 -33.65
CA PHE A 168 -12.42 -12.54 -33.69
C PHE A 168 -12.95 -12.79 -35.11
N VAL A 169 -13.31 -11.74 -35.85
CA VAL A 169 -13.73 -11.87 -37.25
C VAL A 169 -12.59 -12.43 -38.11
N LEU A 170 -11.37 -11.89 -37.96
CA LEU A 170 -10.19 -12.39 -38.68
C LEU A 170 -9.91 -13.86 -38.34
N PHE A 171 -10.02 -14.24 -37.06
CA PHE A 171 -9.90 -15.62 -36.63
C PHE A 171 -10.98 -16.52 -37.27
N CYS A 172 -12.25 -16.10 -37.31
CA CYS A 172 -13.31 -16.88 -37.94
C CYS A 172 -13.06 -17.06 -39.45
N LEU A 173 -12.56 -16.04 -40.13
CA LEU A 173 -12.19 -16.10 -41.55
C LEU A 173 -10.99 -17.03 -41.78
N GLU A 174 -9.92 -16.86 -41.00
CA GLU A 174 -8.72 -17.68 -41.05
C GLU A 174 -9.02 -19.14 -40.68
N PHE A 175 -9.81 -19.40 -39.64
CA PHE A 175 -10.28 -20.74 -39.27
C PHE A 175 -11.12 -21.38 -40.38
N SER A 176 -12.01 -20.61 -41.05
CA SER A 176 -12.79 -21.11 -42.18
C SER A 176 -11.93 -21.46 -43.40
N LEU A 177 -10.79 -20.78 -43.57
CA LEU A 177 -9.83 -21.03 -44.65
C LEU A 177 -8.83 -22.15 -44.32
N LEU A 178 -8.27 -22.15 -43.10
CA LEU A 178 -7.23 -23.05 -42.63
C LEU A 178 -7.76 -24.37 -42.05
N SER A 179 -9.03 -24.48 -41.65
CA SER A 179 -9.62 -25.78 -41.26
C SER A 179 -9.62 -26.82 -42.39
N ARG A 180 -9.25 -26.43 -43.61
CA ARG A 180 -8.97 -27.32 -44.75
C ARG A 180 -7.53 -27.87 -44.77
N ILE A 181 -6.63 -27.39 -43.91
CA ILE A 181 -5.21 -27.73 -43.88
C ILE A 181 -4.87 -28.22 -42.45
N GLU A 182 -4.50 -29.50 -42.30
CA GLU A 182 -4.56 -30.30 -41.06
C GLU A 182 -3.64 -29.89 -39.87
N ASN A 183 -3.10 -28.67 -39.79
CA ASN A 183 -2.19 -28.29 -38.69
C ASN A 183 -2.92 -27.65 -37.50
N LEU A 184 -3.38 -28.51 -36.58
CA LEU A 184 -4.09 -28.18 -35.32
C LEU A 184 -3.25 -27.46 -34.24
N ALA A 185 -1.92 -27.38 -34.40
CA ALA A 185 -1.05 -26.79 -33.38
C ALA A 185 -1.22 -25.26 -33.23
N ASP A 186 -1.53 -24.55 -34.32
CA ASP A 186 -1.71 -23.08 -34.28
C ASP A 186 -3.06 -22.67 -33.68
N THR A 187 -4.12 -23.46 -33.90
CA THR A 187 -5.49 -23.13 -33.44
C THR A 187 -5.57 -22.91 -31.93
N ARG A 188 -4.72 -23.58 -31.14
CA ARG A 188 -4.69 -23.45 -29.67
C ARG A 188 -4.18 -22.07 -29.22
N LEU A 189 -3.13 -21.54 -29.85
CA LEU A 189 -2.56 -20.24 -29.47
C LEU A 189 -3.57 -19.11 -29.73
N TYR A 190 -4.26 -19.16 -30.86
CA TYR A 190 -5.34 -18.23 -31.19
C TYR A 190 -6.52 -18.33 -30.23
N LEU A 191 -6.95 -19.54 -29.87
CA LEU A 191 -8.00 -19.73 -28.87
C LEU A 191 -7.61 -19.11 -27.52
N TRP A 192 -6.38 -19.32 -27.05
CA TRP A 192 -5.87 -18.69 -25.83
C TRP A 192 -5.85 -17.16 -25.92
N PHE A 193 -5.46 -16.60 -27.06
CA PHE A 193 -5.51 -15.15 -27.29
C PHE A 193 -6.93 -14.60 -27.24
N MET A 194 -7.91 -15.30 -27.84
CA MET A 194 -9.32 -14.92 -27.78
C MET A 194 -9.88 -15.00 -26.35
N VAL A 195 -9.58 -16.08 -25.62
CA VAL A 195 -10.00 -16.22 -24.22
C VAL A 195 -9.38 -15.10 -23.37
N TYR A 196 -8.09 -14.82 -23.54
CA TYR A 196 -7.39 -13.75 -22.85
C TYR A 196 -8.05 -12.38 -23.09
N THR A 197 -8.22 -11.99 -24.35
CA THR A 197 -8.83 -10.72 -24.76
C THR A 197 -10.29 -10.58 -24.30
N ALA A 198 -11.08 -11.66 -24.35
CA ALA A 198 -12.45 -11.69 -23.83
C ALA A 198 -12.50 -11.48 -22.30
N VAL A 199 -11.67 -12.23 -21.55
CA VAL A 199 -11.57 -12.10 -20.08
C VAL A 199 -11.16 -10.69 -19.71
N VAL A 200 -10.15 -10.12 -20.38
CA VAL A 200 -9.69 -8.78 -20.03
C VAL A 200 -10.75 -7.72 -20.37
N SER A 201 -11.42 -7.84 -21.53
CA SER A 201 -12.50 -6.93 -21.90
C SER A 201 -13.66 -6.98 -20.89
N LEU A 202 -14.00 -8.17 -20.40
CA LEU A 202 -15.00 -8.36 -19.35
C LEU A 202 -14.57 -7.70 -18.03
N LEU A 203 -13.32 -7.91 -17.59
CA LEU A 203 -12.78 -7.31 -16.36
C LEU A 203 -12.79 -5.78 -16.42
N VAL A 204 -12.35 -5.22 -17.54
CA VAL A 204 -12.37 -3.76 -17.75
C VAL A 204 -13.81 -3.24 -17.80
N SER A 205 -14.71 -3.91 -18.51
CA SER A 205 -16.13 -3.52 -18.57
C SER A 205 -16.78 -3.58 -17.19
N ALA A 206 -16.53 -4.64 -16.42
CA ALA A 206 -16.98 -4.77 -15.04
C ALA A 206 -16.43 -3.63 -14.16
N SER A 207 -15.15 -3.27 -14.29
CA SER A 207 -14.55 -2.15 -13.55
C SER A 207 -15.24 -0.81 -13.84
N LEU A 208 -15.64 -0.57 -15.09
CA LEU A 208 -16.37 0.64 -15.50
C LEU A 208 -17.80 0.66 -14.95
N LEU A 209 -18.50 -0.47 -15.00
CA LEU A 209 -19.85 -0.61 -14.43
C LEU A 209 -19.83 -0.46 -12.90
N LEU A 210 -18.78 -0.96 -12.25
CA LEU A 210 -18.59 -0.87 -10.81
C LEU A 210 -17.96 0.44 -10.37
N LYS A 211 -17.55 1.34 -11.28
CA LYS A 211 -16.86 2.60 -10.96
C LYS A 211 -17.56 3.38 -9.85
N GLY A 212 -18.87 3.59 -9.96
CA GLY A 212 -19.63 4.36 -8.97
C GLY A 212 -19.60 3.72 -7.59
N ARG A 213 -19.78 2.39 -7.54
CA ARG A 213 -19.73 1.61 -6.29
C ARG A 213 -18.32 1.61 -5.69
N LEU A 214 -17.30 1.39 -6.51
CA LEU A 214 -15.90 1.40 -6.09
C LEU A 214 -15.48 2.80 -5.61
N SER A 215 -15.88 3.87 -6.28
CA SER A 215 -15.59 5.25 -5.88
C SER A 215 -16.28 5.63 -4.57
N ASN A 216 -17.55 5.24 -4.40
CA ASN A 216 -18.28 5.47 -3.14
C ASN A 216 -17.66 4.66 -2.00
N HIS A 217 -17.27 3.41 -2.26
CA HIS A 217 -16.57 2.58 -1.28
C HIS A 217 -15.20 3.16 -0.92
N ALA A 218 -14.41 3.57 -1.91
CA ALA A 218 -13.09 4.17 -1.73
C ALA A 218 -13.17 5.49 -0.95
N SER A 219 -14.10 6.39 -1.29
CA SER A 219 -14.29 7.65 -0.57
C SER A 219 -14.74 7.43 0.88
N LYS A 220 -15.64 6.47 1.12
CA LYS A 220 -16.03 6.06 2.48
C LYS A 220 -14.81 5.54 3.25
N LEU A 221 -14.08 4.60 2.67
CA LEU A 221 -12.90 3.99 3.28
C LEU A 221 -11.81 5.04 3.57
N ARG A 222 -11.58 5.99 2.65
CA ARG A 222 -10.63 7.08 2.85
C ARG A 222 -10.98 7.94 4.06
N ARG A 223 -12.26 8.31 4.22
CA ARG A 223 -12.70 9.09 5.39
C ARG A 223 -12.51 8.31 6.70
N GLU A 224 -12.82 7.02 6.69
CA GLU A 224 -12.73 6.15 7.86
C GLU A 224 -11.29 5.80 8.24
N LEU A 225 -10.40 5.64 7.26
CA LEU A 225 -8.98 5.34 7.47
C LEU A 225 -8.12 6.57 7.74
N SER A 226 -8.62 7.79 7.54
CA SER A 226 -7.85 9.00 7.82
C SER A 226 -7.74 9.17 9.33
N PRO A 227 -6.57 8.89 9.96
CA PRO A 227 -6.45 9.05 11.39
C PRO A 227 -6.64 10.53 11.72
N ARG A 228 -7.37 10.81 12.81
CA ARG A 228 -7.47 12.14 13.39
C ARG A 228 -6.61 12.15 14.64
N PRO A 229 -5.32 12.50 14.50
CA PRO A 229 -4.37 12.25 15.56
C PRO A 229 -4.62 13.21 16.74
N LEU A 230 -4.13 12.78 17.91
CA LEU A 230 -4.13 13.55 19.15
C LEU A 230 -3.17 14.75 19.06
N GLU A 231 -3.14 15.57 20.10
CA GLU A 231 -2.02 16.51 20.30
C GLU A 231 -0.69 15.75 20.38
N ARG A 232 0.39 16.34 19.85
CA ARG A 232 1.72 15.69 19.77
C ARG A 232 2.21 15.20 21.13
N SER A 233 1.99 15.98 22.19
CA SER A 233 2.38 15.63 23.57
C SER A 233 1.60 14.46 24.16
N ARG A 234 0.43 14.11 23.60
CA ARG A 234 -0.44 13.03 24.07
C ARG A 234 -0.31 11.74 23.25
N LEU A 235 0.58 11.69 22.25
CA LEU A 235 0.80 10.50 21.45
C LEU A 235 2.26 10.08 21.49
N LEU A 236 2.54 8.97 22.18
CA LEU A 236 3.85 8.33 22.19
C LEU A 236 3.91 7.27 21.09
N ILE A 237 4.83 7.41 20.14
CA ILE A 237 5.05 6.45 19.06
C ILE A 237 6.38 5.76 19.27
N ILE A 238 6.34 4.43 19.47
CA ILE A 238 7.53 3.60 19.64
C ILE A 238 7.60 2.57 18.52
N ARG A 239 8.79 2.48 17.93
CA ARG A 239 9.12 1.57 16.84
C ARG A 239 10.43 0.86 17.17
N SER A 240 10.58 -0.37 16.71
CA SER A 240 11.85 -1.08 16.77
C SER A 240 12.31 -1.44 15.36
N PRO A 241 13.57 -1.16 14.99
CA PRO A 241 14.13 -1.68 13.75
C PRO A 241 14.09 -3.21 13.81
N ALA A 242 13.67 -3.86 12.72
CA ALA A 242 13.38 -5.30 12.65
C ALA A 242 12.08 -5.78 13.34
N ASP A 243 11.13 -4.88 13.64
CA ASP A 243 9.75 -5.33 13.83
C ASP A 243 9.14 -5.80 12.50
N GLU A 244 8.29 -6.82 12.54
CA GLU A 244 7.62 -7.37 11.34
C GLU A 244 6.84 -6.28 10.58
N ALA A 245 6.32 -5.31 11.33
CA ALA A 245 5.62 -4.16 10.79
C ALA A 245 6.52 -3.34 9.87
N SER A 246 7.79 -3.12 10.19
CA SER A 246 8.76 -2.38 9.39
C SER A 246 9.16 -3.13 8.12
N GLY A 247 9.34 -4.46 8.20
CA GLY A 247 9.61 -5.27 7.02
C GLY A 247 8.44 -5.23 6.02
N ALA A 248 7.22 -5.41 6.52
CA ALA A 248 6.01 -5.29 5.73
C ALA A 248 5.87 -3.87 5.14
N LEU A 249 6.09 -2.84 5.96
CA LEU A 249 6.06 -1.43 5.55
C LEU A 249 6.98 -1.15 4.35
N ALA A 250 8.24 -1.56 4.45
CA ALA A 250 9.24 -1.32 3.41
C ALA A 250 8.85 -2.03 2.10
N ALA A 251 8.42 -3.29 2.18
CA ALA A 251 7.93 -4.02 1.03
C ALA A 251 6.76 -3.29 0.36
N PHE A 252 5.78 -2.82 1.15
CA PHE A 252 4.61 -2.12 0.61
C PHE A 252 4.95 -0.76 0.00
N GLN A 253 5.86 0.01 0.59
CA GLN A 253 6.30 1.28 0.01
C GLN A 253 6.99 1.05 -1.34
N ILE A 254 7.88 0.06 -1.45
CA ILE A 254 8.55 -0.29 -2.71
C ILE A 254 7.52 -0.68 -3.77
N LEU A 255 6.60 -1.57 -3.43
CA LEU A 255 5.56 -2.06 -4.34
C LEU A 255 4.59 -0.94 -4.75
N GLY A 256 4.18 -0.09 -3.82
CA GLY A 256 3.34 1.07 -4.06
C GLY A 256 4.01 2.05 -5.03
N GLN A 257 5.28 2.38 -4.79
CA GLN A 257 6.07 3.24 -5.67
C GLN A 257 6.27 2.62 -7.06
N ALA A 258 6.55 1.33 -7.14
CA ALA A 258 6.65 0.61 -8.41
C ALA A 258 5.34 0.69 -9.20
N THR A 259 4.18 0.53 -8.53
CA THR A 259 2.85 0.67 -9.14
C THR A 259 2.66 2.06 -9.75
N VAL A 260 2.95 3.09 -8.96
CA VAL A 260 2.73 4.48 -9.35
C VAL A 260 3.64 4.86 -10.51
N ARG A 261 4.92 4.46 -10.46
CA ARG A 261 5.89 4.69 -11.54
C ARG A 261 5.50 3.97 -12.82
N LEU A 262 5.07 2.70 -12.72
CA LEU A 262 4.64 1.94 -13.90
C LEU A 262 3.38 2.55 -14.52
N PHE A 263 2.44 3.03 -13.70
CA PHE A 263 1.26 3.74 -14.18
C PHE A 263 1.60 5.05 -14.88
N PHE A 264 2.46 5.89 -14.30
CA PHE A 264 2.90 7.12 -14.94
C PHE A 264 3.73 6.88 -16.20
N PHE A 265 4.54 5.83 -16.22
CA PHE A 265 5.26 5.40 -17.42
C PHE A 265 4.29 5.01 -18.55
N GLY A 266 3.29 4.18 -18.26
CA GLY A 266 2.23 3.83 -19.22
C GLY A 266 1.46 5.06 -19.71
N LYS A 267 1.09 5.97 -18.79
CA LYS A 267 0.44 7.24 -19.14
C LYS A 267 1.34 8.14 -20.00
N SER A 268 2.63 8.24 -19.70
CA SER A 268 3.59 9.03 -20.47
C SER A 268 3.71 8.49 -21.89
N ILE A 269 3.82 7.17 -22.05
CA ILE A 269 3.85 6.53 -23.37
C ILE A 269 2.56 6.82 -24.14
N TYR A 270 1.39 6.65 -23.50
CA TYR A 270 0.10 6.98 -24.11
C TYR A 270 0.04 8.45 -24.54
N ALA A 271 0.45 9.39 -23.69
CA ALA A 271 0.43 10.82 -24.01
C ALA A 271 1.41 11.17 -25.13
N SER A 272 2.61 10.58 -25.15
CA SER A 272 3.57 10.72 -26.24
C SER A 272 3.01 10.18 -27.55
N ILE A 273 2.33 9.04 -27.51
CA ILE A 273 1.63 8.48 -28.67
C ILE A 273 0.54 9.44 -29.13
N GLU A 274 -0.32 9.93 -28.24
CA GLU A 274 -1.39 10.86 -28.60
C GLU A 274 -0.84 12.15 -29.25
N ASP A 275 0.22 12.75 -28.69
CA ASP A 275 0.89 13.91 -29.28
C ASP A 275 1.47 13.59 -30.67
N LEU A 276 2.08 12.41 -30.83
CA LEU A 276 2.57 11.95 -32.13
C LEU A 276 1.44 11.82 -33.16
N THR A 277 0.29 11.26 -32.77
CA THR A 277 -0.87 11.13 -33.68
C THR A 277 -1.44 12.47 -34.14
N LYS A 278 -1.30 13.53 -33.32
CA LYS A 278 -1.71 14.90 -33.68
C LYS A 278 -0.71 15.58 -34.63
N GLN A 279 0.50 15.03 -34.81
CA GLN A 279 1.59 15.60 -35.60
C GLN A 279 2.07 14.62 -36.69
N PRO A 280 1.29 14.40 -37.76
CA PRO A 280 1.59 13.38 -38.78
C PRO A 280 2.99 13.53 -39.42
N GLY A 281 3.48 14.77 -39.60
CA GLY A 281 4.83 15.03 -40.11
C GLY A 281 5.97 14.67 -39.14
N LYS A 282 5.71 14.60 -37.83
CA LYS A 282 6.67 14.11 -36.83
C LYS A 282 6.70 12.57 -36.80
N LEU A 283 5.53 11.95 -36.94
CA LEU A 283 5.37 10.49 -37.10
C LEU A 283 6.15 9.95 -38.30
N LEU A 284 6.05 10.60 -39.46
CA LEU A 284 6.80 10.21 -40.65
C LEU A 284 8.32 10.32 -40.45
N ARG A 285 8.78 11.41 -39.80
CA ARG A 285 10.21 11.61 -39.48
C ARG A 285 10.73 10.58 -38.49
N ILE A 286 9.94 10.22 -37.48
CA ILE A 286 10.31 9.18 -36.52
C ILE A 286 10.32 7.81 -37.20
N GLY A 287 9.30 7.47 -38.00
CA GLY A 287 9.27 6.24 -38.78
C GLY A 287 10.49 6.11 -39.70
N LEU A 288 10.87 7.18 -40.39
CA LEU A 288 12.07 7.20 -41.23
C LEU A 288 13.36 7.04 -40.42
N ARG A 289 13.49 7.70 -39.26
CA ARG A 289 14.64 7.56 -38.36
C ARG A 289 14.74 6.17 -37.73
N SER A 290 13.62 5.59 -37.32
CA SER A 290 13.53 4.23 -36.80
C SER A 290 13.88 3.20 -37.87
N LEU A 291 13.44 3.41 -39.12
CA LEU A 291 13.85 2.59 -40.27
C LEU A 291 15.37 2.67 -40.47
N LEU A 292 15.93 3.88 -40.52
CA LEU A 292 17.37 4.10 -40.65
C LEU A 292 18.15 3.47 -39.49
N ALA A 293 17.64 3.56 -38.26
CA ALA A 293 18.26 2.93 -37.09
C ALA A 293 18.19 1.39 -37.14
N CYS A 294 17.07 0.81 -37.59
CA CYS A 294 16.96 -0.64 -37.79
C CYS A 294 17.91 -1.12 -38.88
N VAL A 295 18.02 -0.39 -40.00
CA VAL A 295 18.98 -0.69 -41.08
C VAL A 295 20.41 -0.58 -40.55
N ALA A 296 20.76 0.50 -39.83
CA ALA A 296 22.09 0.67 -39.26
C ALA A 296 22.41 -0.42 -38.23
N PHE A 297 21.46 -0.82 -37.39
CA PHE A 297 21.63 -1.89 -36.40
C PHE A 297 21.75 -3.26 -37.07
N ALA A 298 20.98 -3.55 -38.12
CA ALA A 298 21.10 -4.77 -38.91
C ALA A 298 22.48 -4.83 -39.61
N SER A 299 22.93 -3.73 -40.19
CA SER A 299 24.27 -3.62 -40.80
C SER A 299 25.38 -3.78 -39.77
N LEU A 300 25.26 -3.17 -38.59
CA LEU A 300 26.22 -3.30 -37.49
C LEU A 300 26.22 -4.73 -36.92
N SER A 301 25.06 -5.36 -36.79
CA SER A 301 24.94 -6.76 -36.35
C SER A 301 25.59 -7.70 -37.37
N SER A 302 25.36 -7.46 -38.67
CA SER A 302 26.03 -8.20 -39.75
C SER A 302 27.55 -8.02 -39.70
N LEU A 303 28.02 -6.79 -39.44
CA LEU A 303 29.45 -6.51 -39.29
C LEU A 303 30.05 -7.21 -38.08
N ILE A 304 29.37 -7.18 -36.92
CA ILE A 304 29.80 -7.87 -35.69
C ILE A 304 29.85 -9.37 -35.91
N ILE A 305 28.89 -9.95 -36.65
CA ILE A 305 28.88 -11.38 -36.94
C ILE A 305 30.02 -11.76 -37.88
N SER A 306 30.23 -11.01 -38.96
CA SER A 306 31.40 -11.19 -39.83
C SER A 306 32.73 -11.00 -39.07
N PHE A 307 32.76 -10.12 -38.06
CA PHE A 307 33.92 -9.94 -37.19
C PHE A 307 34.05 -11.07 -36.16
N SER A 308 32.94 -11.65 -35.68
CA SER A 308 32.92 -12.79 -34.75
C SER A 308 33.36 -14.10 -35.42
N GLU A 309 33.16 -14.24 -36.73
CA GLU A 309 33.78 -15.33 -37.50
C GLU A 309 35.31 -15.16 -37.59
N SER A 310 35.82 -13.94 -37.38
CA SER A 310 37.26 -13.63 -37.37
C SER A 310 37.88 -13.48 -35.97
N SER A 311 37.10 -13.58 -34.90
CA SER A 311 37.55 -13.34 -33.52
C SER A 311 37.00 -14.37 -32.53
N TRP A 312 37.68 -14.57 -31.41
CA TRP A 312 37.48 -15.62 -30.39
C TRP A 312 36.16 -15.55 -29.60
N LEU A 313 35.23 -14.65 -29.96
CA LEU A 313 33.96 -14.45 -29.25
C LEU A 313 32.83 -15.25 -29.93
N ILE A 314 32.55 -16.45 -29.43
CA ILE A 314 31.51 -17.33 -29.99
C ILE A 314 30.13 -16.82 -29.54
N ILE A 315 29.42 -16.09 -30.42
CA ILE A 315 28.00 -15.80 -30.24
C ILE A 315 27.21 -17.01 -30.73
N PRO A 316 26.34 -17.64 -29.91
CA PRO A 316 25.53 -18.75 -30.35
C PRO A 316 24.66 -18.37 -31.56
N PRO A 317 24.68 -19.16 -32.66
CA PRO A 317 23.94 -18.85 -33.90
C PRO A 317 22.45 -18.58 -33.69
N ALA A 318 21.84 -19.23 -32.68
CA ALA A 318 20.45 -19.03 -32.32
C ALA A 318 20.15 -17.61 -31.79
N VAL A 319 21.07 -17.00 -31.05
CA VAL A 319 20.91 -15.63 -30.51
C VAL A 319 21.05 -14.61 -31.64
N ALA A 320 22.02 -14.82 -32.53
CA ALA A 320 22.18 -13.99 -33.73
C ALA A 320 20.95 -14.07 -34.64
N ALA A 321 20.42 -15.27 -34.88
CA ALA A 321 19.21 -15.48 -35.67
C ALA A 321 17.97 -14.82 -35.03
N ALA A 322 17.82 -14.90 -33.70
CA ALA A 322 16.73 -14.24 -32.99
C ALA A 322 16.80 -12.71 -33.10
N ILE A 323 18.00 -12.13 -32.99
CA ILE A 323 18.21 -10.68 -33.16
C ILE A 323 17.87 -10.26 -34.59
N PHE A 324 18.36 -10.98 -35.61
CA PHE A 324 18.03 -10.70 -37.01
C PHE A 324 16.54 -10.83 -37.31
N PHE A 325 15.87 -11.83 -36.73
CA PHE A 325 14.44 -12.02 -36.90
C PHE A 325 13.66 -10.85 -36.33
N VAL A 326 13.96 -10.43 -35.09
CA VAL A 326 13.28 -9.29 -34.45
C VAL A 326 13.53 -7.98 -35.19
N VAL A 327 14.78 -7.71 -35.58
CA VAL A 327 15.16 -6.47 -36.29
C VAL A 327 14.62 -6.46 -37.73
N GLY A 328 14.73 -7.57 -38.45
CA GLY A 328 14.21 -7.72 -39.80
C GLY A 328 12.68 -7.66 -39.86
N PHE A 329 11.99 -8.26 -38.88
CA PHE A 329 10.54 -8.15 -38.74
C PHE A 329 10.11 -6.72 -38.43
N ALA A 330 10.80 -6.02 -37.52
CA ALA A 330 10.54 -4.61 -37.24
C ALA A 330 10.77 -3.72 -38.47
N ALA A 331 11.87 -3.92 -39.19
CA ALA A 331 12.21 -3.15 -40.39
C ALA A 331 11.23 -3.39 -41.54
N SER A 332 10.80 -4.63 -41.76
CA SER A 332 9.83 -4.98 -42.81
C SER A 332 8.42 -4.44 -42.50
N ILE A 333 7.99 -4.44 -41.24
CA ILE A 333 6.75 -3.75 -40.82
C ILE A 333 6.84 -2.25 -41.14
N VAL A 334 7.96 -1.60 -40.86
CA VAL A 334 8.14 -0.16 -41.12
C VAL A 334 8.21 0.13 -42.63
N ALA A 335 8.91 -0.69 -43.41
CA ALA A 335 9.02 -0.53 -44.87
C ALA A 335 7.68 -0.77 -45.58
N ALA A 336 6.96 -1.85 -45.22
CA ALA A 336 5.62 -2.11 -45.69
C ALA A 336 4.67 -0.97 -45.32
N TYR A 337 4.82 -0.44 -44.11
CA TYR A 337 4.04 0.70 -43.64
C TYR A 337 4.28 1.96 -44.49
N VAL A 338 5.54 2.32 -44.77
CA VAL A 338 5.90 3.49 -45.59
C VAL A 338 5.45 3.32 -47.04
N GLY A 339 5.60 2.12 -47.62
CA GLY A 339 5.16 1.81 -48.97
C GLY A 339 3.65 1.93 -49.14
N LEU A 340 2.89 1.32 -48.24
CA LEU A 340 1.43 1.38 -48.25
C LEU A 340 0.89 2.78 -47.90
N ALA A 341 1.59 3.54 -47.05
CA ALA A 341 1.25 4.93 -46.75
C ALA A 341 1.40 5.88 -47.95
N ARG A 342 2.30 5.58 -48.89
CA ARG A 342 2.40 6.32 -50.16
C ARG A 342 1.25 6.01 -51.11
N LEU A 343 0.80 4.76 -51.14
CA LEU A 343 -0.24 4.30 -52.06
C LEU A 343 -1.65 4.71 -51.60
N TRP A 344 -1.91 4.76 -50.29
CA TRP A 344 -3.21 5.15 -49.73
C TRP A 344 -3.10 6.10 -48.54
N PRO A 345 -2.68 7.36 -48.75
CA PRO A 345 -2.33 8.29 -47.67
C PRO A 345 -3.49 8.58 -46.70
N LYS A 346 -4.75 8.60 -47.18
CA LYS A 346 -5.93 8.83 -46.33
C LYS A 346 -6.33 7.64 -45.46
N MET A 347 -6.03 6.41 -45.87
CA MET A 347 -6.37 5.20 -45.12
C MET A 347 -5.22 4.81 -44.18
N PHE A 348 -3.98 4.94 -44.68
CA PHE A 348 -2.79 4.60 -43.93
C PHE A 348 -2.37 5.64 -42.90
N SER A 349 -2.84 6.89 -42.98
CA SER A 349 -2.68 7.85 -41.87
C SER A 349 -3.29 7.35 -40.56
N TRP A 350 -4.29 6.45 -40.63
CA TRP A 350 -4.97 5.89 -39.47
C TRP A 350 -4.34 4.60 -38.95
N LEU A 351 -3.59 3.85 -39.77
CA LEU A 351 -3.01 2.58 -39.34
C LEU A 351 -1.96 2.70 -38.21
N PRO A 352 -1.00 3.65 -38.20
CA PRO A 352 -0.07 3.76 -37.08
C PRO A 352 -0.80 4.33 -35.86
N ILE A 353 -1.86 5.14 -36.07
CA ILE A 353 -2.71 5.64 -35.00
C ILE A 353 -3.42 4.47 -34.35
N LEU A 354 -3.97 3.53 -35.12
CA LEU A 354 -4.60 2.30 -34.65
C LEU A 354 -3.58 1.40 -33.93
N ILE A 355 -2.41 1.14 -34.52
CA ILE A 355 -1.37 0.30 -33.92
C ILE A 355 -0.84 0.93 -32.62
N LEU A 356 -0.51 2.22 -32.63
CA LEU A 356 -0.02 2.91 -31.44
C LEU A 356 -1.12 3.04 -30.38
N SER A 357 -2.37 3.31 -30.77
CA SER A 357 -3.51 3.31 -29.83
C SER A 357 -3.74 1.93 -29.24
N TYR A 358 -3.54 0.86 -30.02
CA TYR A 358 -3.57 -0.51 -29.56
C TYR A 358 -2.43 -0.80 -28.58
N CYS A 359 -1.18 -0.51 -28.93
CA CYS A 359 -0.03 -0.67 -28.04
C CYS A 359 -0.22 0.11 -26.73
N ALA A 360 -0.75 1.33 -26.82
CA ALA A 360 -1.04 2.14 -25.65
C ALA A 360 -2.19 1.55 -24.81
N SER A 361 -3.22 0.98 -25.45
CA SER A 361 -4.32 0.27 -24.78
C SER A 361 -3.83 -1.00 -24.10
N VAL A 362 -2.98 -1.80 -24.75
CA VAL A 362 -2.34 -2.98 -24.17
C VAL A 362 -1.46 -2.59 -22.99
N LEU A 363 -0.66 -1.53 -23.11
CA LEU A 363 0.19 -1.07 -22.00
C LEU A 363 -0.64 -0.54 -20.82
N ALA A 364 -1.69 0.23 -21.09
CA ALA A 364 -2.65 0.66 -20.06
C ALA A 364 -3.30 -0.56 -19.39
N MET A 365 -3.69 -1.56 -20.18
CA MET A 365 -4.32 -2.80 -19.71
C MET A 365 -3.36 -3.64 -18.85
N LEU A 366 -2.10 -3.81 -19.24
CA LEU A 366 -1.07 -4.47 -18.43
C LEU A 366 -0.87 -3.75 -17.10
N THR A 367 -0.86 -2.42 -17.12
CA THR A 367 -0.81 -1.61 -15.90
C THR A 367 -2.04 -1.88 -15.00
N TRP A 368 -3.23 -1.99 -15.60
CA TRP A 368 -4.47 -2.32 -14.89
C TRP A 368 -4.53 -3.76 -14.38
N LEU A 369 -3.79 -4.71 -14.94
CA LEU A 369 -3.66 -6.08 -14.41
C LEU A 369 -2.69 -6.12 -13.22
N ILE A 370 -1.68 -5.27 -13.21
CA ILE A 370 -0.70 -5.19 -12.13
C ILE A 370 -1.34 -4.61 -10.86
N ILE A 371 -2.27 -3.67 -10.99
CA ILE A 371 -2.96 -3.06 -9.83
C ILE A 371 -3.67 -4.11 -8.96
N PRO A 372 -4.54 -5.01 -9.47
CA PRO A 372 -5.13 -6.11 -8.71
C PRO A 372 -4.10 -7.05 -8.07
N VAL A 373 -3.03 -7.40 -8.81
CA VAL A 373 -1.96 -8.26 -8.27
C VAL A 373 -1.28 -7.58 -7.07
N LEU A 374 -1.00 -6.28 -7.17
CA LEU A 374 -0.42 -5.52 -6.07
C LEU A 374 -1.42 -5.26 -4.94
N SER A 375 -2.71 -5.15 -5.25
CA SER A 375 -3.79 -5.13 -4.27
C SER A 375 -3.86 -6.41 -3.43
N LEU A 376 -3.55 -7.58 -4.00
CA LEU A 376 -3.48 -8.84 -3.23
C LEU A 376 -2.40 -8.78 -2.14
N LEU A 377 -1.32 -8.02 -2.36
CA LEU A 377 -0.27 -7.84 -1.36
C LEU A 377 -0.77 -7.06 -0.14
N LEU A 378 -1.83 -6.24 -0.28
CA LEU A 378 -2.47 -5.53 0.83
C LEU A 378 -3.51 -6.35 1.59
N MET A 379 -3.69 -7.63 1.25
CA MET A 379 -4.57 -8.55 1.98
C MET A 379 -4.30 -8.62 3.50
N PRO A 380 -3.06 -8.49 4.01
CA PRO A 380 -2.80 -8.39 5.45
C PRO A 380 -3.52 -7.22 6.13
N PHE A 381 -3.86 -6.16 5.40
CA PHE A 381 -4.66 -5.03 5.90
C PHE A 381 -6.17 -5.21 5.68
N GLY A 382 -6.60 -6.36 5.16
CA GLY A 382 -7.98 -6.70 4.90
C GLY A 382 -8.38 -6.53 3.43
N TRP A 383 -9.29 -7.40 2.98
CA TRP A 383 -9.75 -7.43 1.60
C TRP A 383 -10.41 -6.12 1.13
N GLN A 384 -11.04 -5.37 2.04
CA GLN A 384 -11.61 -4.06 1.70
C GLN A 384 -10.54 -3.05 1.28
N VAL A 385 -9.40 -3.06 1.99
CA VAL A 385 -8.25 -2.21 1.70
C VAL A 385 -7.62 -2.62 0.38
N ALA A 386 -7.42 -3.93 0.18
CA ALA A 386 -6.94 -4.48 -1.09
C ALA A 386 -7.82 -4.05 -2.28
N LEU A 387 -9.15 -4.18 -2.17
CA LEU A 387 -10.07 -3.78 -3.23
C LEU A 387 -10.04 -2.26 -3.48
N ALA A 388 -10.00 -1.46 -2.41
CA ALA A 388 -10.00 0.00 -2.53
C ALA A 388 -8.67 0.55 -3.06
N ASN A 389 -7.55 -0.16 -2.93
CA ASN A 389 -6.25 0.24 -3.44
C ASN A 389 -6.20 0.41 -4.99
N ILE A 390 -7.22 -0.07 -5.69
CA ILE A 390 -7.42 0.25 -7.10
C ILE A 390 -7.61 1.76 -7.31
N LEU A 391 -8.37 2.42 -6.44
CA LEU A 391 -8.72 3.83 -6.52
C LEU A 391 -8.03 4.69 -5.46
N LEU A 392 -7.53 4.07 -4.40
CA LEU A 392 -6.79 4.71 -3.33
C LEU A 392 -5.33 4.33 -3.43
N ASN A 393 -4.45 5.23 -3.02
CA ASN A 393 -3.11 4.87 -2.59
C ASN A 393 -3.21 4.59 -1.09
N VAL A 394 -3.19 3.31 -0.71
CA VAL A 394 -3.18 2.93 0.71
C VAL A 394 -1.75 2.60 1.10
N THR A 395 -1.20 3.38 2.02
CA THR A 395 0.11 3.13 2.61
C THR A 395 -0.06 2.76 4.07
N ALA A 396 0.84 1.93 4.58
CA ALA A 396 1.13 1.95 5.99
C ALA A 396 2.27 2.97 6.16
N GLU A 397 2.26 3.73 7.24
CA GLU A 397 3.33 4.65 7.62
C GLU A 397 3.77 4.39 9.06
N ALA A 398 4.98 4.83 9.39
CA ALA A 398 5.51 4.75 10.76
C ALA A 398 4.83 5.75 11.72
N VAL A 399 4.19 6.79 11.19
CA VAL A 399 3.49 7.85 11.94
C VAL A 399 2.20 8.27 11.25
N PRO A 400 1.23 8.87 11.97
CA PRO A 400 0.10 9.55 11.35
C PRO A 400 0.56 10.75 10.48
N PRO A 401 -0.34 11.36 9.67
CA PRO A 401 -0.03 12.58 8.95
C PRO A 401 0.37 13.70 9.92
N GLY A 402 1.38 14.50 9.55
CA GLY A 402 1.90 15.60 10.37
C GLY A 402 3.35 15.37 10.78
N SER A 403 3.85 16.21 11.69
CA SER A 403 5.18 16.05 12.29
C SER A 403 5.03 15.37 13.65
N TRP A 404 5.78 14.30 13.85
CA TRP A 404 5.70 13.43 15.04
C TRP A 404 7.09 13.10 15.54
N GLU A 405 7.24 13.02 16.85
CA GLU A 405 8.41 12.42 17.47
C GLU A 405 8.26 10.89 17.44
N ILE A 406 9.30 10.20 17.00
CA ILE A 406 9.35 8.74 16.94
C ILE A 406 10.50 8.28 17.82
N HIS A 407 10.19 7.40 18.77
CA HIS A 407 11.24 6.73 19.54
C HIS A 407 11.57 5.41 18.84
N LEU A 408 12.70 5.41 18.15
CA LEU A 408 13.33 4.21 17.59
C LEU A 408 14.13 3.55 18.69
N ILE A 409 13.71 2.35 19.12
CA ILE A 409 14.37 1.60 20.19
C ILE A 409 14.95 0.33 19.59
N GLU A 410 16.25 0.17 19.74
CA GLU A 410 16.98 -1.00 19.26
C GLU A 410 16.41 -2.29 19.88
N PRO A 411 16.41 -3.41 19.13
CA PRO A 411 16.09 -4.71 19.70
C PRO A 411 16.98 -4.97 20.92
N PRO A 412 16.44 -5.56 22.00
CA PRO A 412 17.28 -5.92 23.13
C PRO A 412 18.29 -6.98 22.71
N THR A 413 19.43 -7.00 23.38
CA THR A 413 20.47 -8.01 23.19
C THR A 413 20.03 -9.36 23.78
N SER A 414 20.68 -10.44 23.34
CA SER A 414 20.40 -11.78 23.90
C SER A 414 20.71 -11.89 25.39
N GLU A 415 21.66 -11.08 25.88
CA GLU A 415 21.98 -10.97 27.30
C GLU A 415 20.83 -10.32 28.09
N GLU A 416 20.26 -9.23 27.57
CA GLU A 416 19.16 -8.51 28.21
C GLU A 416 17.87 -9.33 28.33
N VAL A 417 17.60 -10.21 27.35
CA VAL A 417 16.42 -11.09 27.39
C VAL A 417 16.71 -12.47 27.99
N GLY A 418 17.97 -12.75 28.37
CA GLY A 418 18.39 -14.04 28.93
C GLY A 418 18.24 -15.21 27.96
N GLY A 419 18.35 -14.97 26.65
CA GLY A 419 18.13 -15.99 25.63
C GLY A 419 18.30 -15.47 24.18
N PRO A 420 18.26 -16.36 23.17
CA PRO A 420 18.41 -15.95 21.78
C PRO A 420 17.28 -14.99 21.36
N VAL A 421 17.66 -13.85 20.82
CA VAL A 421 16.73 -12.86 20.28
C VAL A 421 16.21 -13.34 18.91
N PRO A 422 14.90 -13.51 18.72
CA PRO A 422 14.37 -13.86 17.42
C PRO A 422 14.68 -12.76 16.40
N PRO A 423 14.98 -13.13 15.13
CA PRO A 423 15.40 -12.17 14.09
C PRO A 423 14.30 -11.18 13.69
N LEU A 424 13.04 -11.49 14.01
CA LEU A 424 11.89 -10.60 13.87
C LEU A 424 11.20 -10.49 15.22
N MET A 425 11.28 -9.31 15.84
CA MET A 425 10.60 -9.05 17.10
C MET A 425 9.17 -8.58 16.85
N HIS A 426 8.20 -9.50 16.95
CA HIS A 426 6.77 -9.14 17.02
C HIS A 426 6.36 -8.61 18.41
N GLN A 427 7.29 -8.60 19.39
CA GLN A 427 6.99 -8.40 20.81
C GLN A 427 7.71 -7.16 21.35
N VAL A 428 7.54 -6.01 20.68
CA VAL A 428 8.16 -4.72 21.08
C VAL A 428 7.84 -4.35 22.54
N TYR A 429 6.68 -4.77 23.06
CA TYR A 429 6.30 -4.59 24.46
C TYR A 429 7.13 -5.40 25.48
N GLN A 430 7.94 -6.37 25.05
CA GLN A 430 8.86 -7.12 25.93
C GLN A 430 10.21 -6.46 26.07
N ASN A 431 10.57 -5.54 25.18
CA ASN A 431 11.86 -4.84 25.24
C ASN A 431 11.92 -3.96 26.51
N PRO A 432 12.89 -4.17 27.42
CA PRO A 432 13.01 -3.39 28.64
C PRO A 432 13.14 -1.88 28.41
N HIS A 433 13.84 -1.48 27.34
CA HIS A 433 14.00 -0.07 26.97
C HIS A 433 12.68 0.56 26.52
N VAL A 434 11.85 -0.20 25.79
CA VAL A 434 10.49 0.23 25.43
C VAL A 434 9.64 0.40 26.69
N GLN A 435 9.67 -0.59 27.59
CA GLN A 435 8.88 -0.54 28.82
C GLN A 435 9.28 0.66 29.69
N ALA A 436 10.58 0.90 29.88
CA ALA A 436 11.11 2.05 30.61
C ALA A 436 10.66 3.38 29.99
N LYS A 437 10.75 3.51 28.66
CA LYS A 437 10.30 4.72 27.95
C LYS A 437 8.80 4.97 28.12
N VAL A 438 7.99 3.92 28.07
CA VAL A 438 6.54 4.03 28.29
C VAL A 438 6.23 4.48 29.72
N CYS A 439 6.87 3.88 30.73
CA CYS A 439 6.71 4.30 32.13
C CYS A 439 7.06 5.77 32.34
N GLN A 440 8.25 6.18 31.88
CA GLN A 440 8.70 7.57 31.97
C GLN A 440 7.70 8.53 31.33
N TRP A 441 7.19 8.19 30.15
CA TRP A 441 6.23 9.05 29.46
C TRP A 441 4.89 9.15 30.22
N ILE A 442 4.40 8.04 30.80
CA ILE A 442 3.19 8.03 31.62
C ILE A 442 3.36 8.88 32.88
N GLU A 443 4.51 8.80 33.55
CA GLU A 443 4.82 9.62 34.74
C GLU A 443 4.73 11.11 34.44
N VAL A 444 5.32 11.56 33.33
CA VAL A 444 5.24 12.96 32.90
C VAL A 444 3.79 13.37 32.66
N ARG A 445 2.97 12.52 32.03
CA ARG A 445 1.55 12.81 31.81
C ARG A 445 0.76 12.89 33.13
N ALA A 446 1.09 12.03 34.09
CA ALA A 446 0.43 12.04 35.39
C ALA A 446 0.76 13.32 36.17
N GLN A 447 2.02 13.74 36.17
CA GLN A 447 2.45 15.00 36.79
C GLN A 447 1.80 16.23 36.13
N GLU A 448 1.72 16.28 34.80
CA GLU A 448 1.08 17.39 34.09
C GLU A 448 -0.41 17.52 34.39
N ASP A 449 -1.10 16.40 34.62
CA ASP A 449 -2.53 16.41 34.94
C ASP A 449 -2.80 16.96 36.35
N GLN A 450 -1.89 16.73 37.31
CA GLN A 450 -1.96 17.36 38.64
C GLN A 450 -1.82 18.88 38.59
N LEU A 451 -1.08 19.39 37.60
CA LEU A 451 -0.85 20.83 37.42
C LEU A 451 -1.97 21.51 36.63
N ARG A 452 -2.89 20.75 36.01
CA ARG A 452 -4.04 21.36 35.34
C ARG A 452 -4.94 21.95 36.42
N PRO A 453 -5.19 23.27 36.42
CA PRO A 453 -6.16 23.84 37.35
C PRO A 453 -7.49 23.14 37.12
N CYS A 454 -8.07 22.56 38.18
CA CYS A 454 -9.41 22.01 38.16
C CYS A 454 -10.32 23.11 37.60
N GLY A 455 -10.75 22.96 36.34
CA GLY A 455 -11.59 23.95 35.69
C GLY A 455 -12.89 24.08 36.49
N CYS A 456 -13.07 25.23 37.13
CA CYS A 456 -14.33 25.65 37.73
C CYS A 456 -15.42 25.80 36.67
#